data_AF-A0A948GZV4-F1
#
_entry.id   AF-A0A948GZV4-F1
#
_cell.length_a   1.000
_cell.length_b   1.000
_cell.length_c   1.000
_cell.angle_alpha   90.00
_cell.angle_beta   90.00
_cell.angle_gamma   90.00
#
_symmetry.space_group_name_H-M   'P 1'
#
loop_
_entity.id
_entity.type
_entity.pdbx_description
1 polymer ?
#
loop_
_entity_poly.entity_id
_entity_poly.type
_entity_poly.pdbx_seq_one_letter_code
_entity_poly.pdbx_strand_id
1 'polypeptide(L)'
;MKENEYLSMAEEMQRTGDFTTRRIYFHNAFAENPDMQIFPQVPLVTYQILASWNLFGQNLWGARLFNVLFGVCSILTIYFLGLILFQSFRLALFCSFLLAIMPLGVFFSRNLQPESPGFLFMLLAHLFYLRYVTMSRRTDLFLGGTFFSLSWIYKMNFAFSALFFLFIFPYGKFFSRSRGLVKNIFALTLSYVPVLLSIAWLAHLGQWKFMQQTTIARVNLLEIFSPTYWNKYGKIIWWYIQGENFSLIFTILAVLGLFAAFLKRRSVLDRYLIGGVVSILCYSMFFSDFINQHNYYQMPFLGWVCISSTYGLLYISQLAKRAARKDVLGYLLSLVVFVSI
;
A
#
# COMPACT_ATOMS: atom_id res chain seq x y z
N MET A 1 3.04 20.85 -3.85
CA MET A 1 2.48 21.47 -5.07
C MET A 1 1.45 20.60 -5.81
N LYS A 2 1.34 19.27 -5.55
CA LYS A 2 0.34 18.37 -6.16
C LYS A 2 -1.12 18.65 -5.78
N GLU A 3 -1.37 19.06 -4.54
CA GLU A 3 -2.71 19.45 -4.07
C GLU A 3 -3.33 20.56 -4.93
N ASN A 4 -2.54 21.59 -5.27
CA ASN A 4 -2.97 22.68 -6.12
C ASN A 4 -3.35 22.19 -7.53
N GLU A 5 -2.68 21.16 -8.06
CA GLU A 5 -3.05 20.57 -9.35
C GLU A 5 -4.47 20.00 -9.29
N TYR A 6 -4.83 19.27 -8.24
CA TYR A 6 -6.17 18.65 -8.12
C TYR A 6 -7.27 19.68 -7.84
N LEU A 7 -6.98 20.71 -7.02
CA LEU A 7 -7.90 21.82 -6.78
C LEU A 7 -8.17 22.59 -8.07
N SER A 8 -7.11 22.94 -8.80
CA SER A 8 -7.20 23.62 -10.10
C SER A 8 -7.96 22.79 -11.14
N MET A 9 -7.77 21.46 -11.17
CA MET A 9 -8.59 20.58 -12.00
C MET A 9 -10.08 20.65 -11.62
N ALA A 10 -10.41 20.75 -10.33
CA ALA A 10 -11.80 20.81 -9.88
C ALA A 10 -12.44 22.14 -10.29
N GLU A 11 -11.73 23.25 -10.11
CA GLU A 11 -12.18 24.58 -10.57
C GLU A 11 -12.43 24.60 -12.08
N GLU A 12 -11.52 24.01 -12.86
CA GLU A 12 -11.63 23.96 -14.32
C GLU A 12 -12.81 23.08 -14.78
N MET A 13 -13.05 21.94 -14.13
CA MET A 13 -14.24 21.13 -14.38
C MET A 13 -15.53 21.89 -14.06
N GLN A 14 -15.56 22.64 -12.95
CA GLN A 14 -16.70 23.45 -12.58
C GLN A 14 -16.92 24.62 -13.56
N ARG A 15 -15.84 25.28 -14.01
CA ARG A 15 -15.88 26.41 -14.94
C ARG A 15 -16.35 26.01 -16.34
N THR A 16 -15.90 24.86 -16.83
CA THR A 16 -16.17 24.40 -18.20
C THR A 16 -17.37 23.48 -18.33
N GLY A 17 -17.79 22.83 -17.23
CA GLY A 17 -18.78 21.76 -17.25
C GLY A 17 -18.26 20.43 -17.83
N ASP A 18 -16.99 20.36 -18.25
CA ASP A 18 -16.36 19.13 -18.74
C ASP A 18 -15.76 18.34 -17.57
N PHE A 19 -16.53 17.38 -17.06
CA PHE A 19 -16.08 16.49 -15.99
C PHE A 19 -15.26 15.30 -16.48
N THR A 20 -15.03 15.17 -17.78
CA THR A 20 -14.34 14.00 -18.36
C THR A 20 -12.88 14.31 -18.66
N THR A 21 -12.60 15.53 -19.12
CA THR A 21 -11.26 15.91 -19.52
C THR A 21 -10.46 16.45 -18.35
N ARG A 22 -9.29 15.86 -18.10
CA ARG A 22 -8.36 16.43 -17.12
C ARG A 22 -7.71 17.66 -17.72
N ARG A 23 -7.88 18.81 -17.06
CA ARG A 23 -7.27 20.09 -17.44
C ARG A 23 -6.85 20.78 -16.14
N ILE A 24 -5.60 21.26 -16.08
CA ILE A 24 -5.11 22.03 -14.93
C ILE A 24 -5.12 23.49 -15.33
N TYR A 25 -5.94 24.31 -14.69
CA TYR A 25 -5.85 25.75 -14.85
C TYR A 25 -4.59 26.29 -14.15
N PHE A 26 -3.59 26.66 -14.95
CA PHE A 26 -2.56 27.59 -14.54
C PHE A 26 -2.70 28.83 -15.40
N HIS A 27 -2.65 30.01 -14.80
CA HIS A 27 -2.62 31.26 -15.56
C HIS A 27 -1.47 31.18 -16.60
N ASN A 28 -1.81 31.26 -17.89
CA ASN A 28 -0.93 31.13 -19.05
C ASN A 28 -0.26 29.77 -19.36
N ALA A 29 -0.36 28.71 -18.56
CA ALA A 29 0.44 27.51 -18.84
C ALA A 29 0.05 26.76 -20.12
N PHE A 30 -1.22 26.83 -20.56
CA PHE A 30 -1.61 26.25 -21.85
C PHE A 30 -1.25 27.15 -23.05
N ALA A 31 -1.06 28.45 -22.83
CA ALA A 31 -0.50 29.33 -23.85
C ALA A 31 1.00 29.08 -24.03
N GLU A 32 1.71 28.77 -22.93
CA GLU A 32 3.14 28.47 -22.92
C GLU A 32 3.47 27.01 -23.26
N ASN A 33 2.57 26.08 -22.94
CA ASN A 33 2.73 24.65 -23.19
C ASN A 33 1.36 23.97 -23.44
N PRO A 34 0.81 24.10 -24.66
CA PRO A 34 -0.47 23.49 -25.03
C PRO A 34 -0.47 21.96 -24.91
N ASP A 35 0.72 21.35 -24.93
CA ASP A 35 0.92 19.91 -24.81
C ASP A 35 1.18 19.44 -23.37
N MET A 36 0.88 20.25 -22.34
CA MET A 36 1.08 19.85 -20.94
C MET A 36 0.39 18.50 -20.67
N GLN A 37 1.20 17.45 -20.61
CA GLN A 37 0.71 16.08 -20.52
C GLN A 37 0.31 15.78 -19.09
N ILE A 38 -0.98 15.61 -18.87
CA ILE A 38 -1.52 15.13 -17.60
C ILE A 38 -1.44 13.60 -17.63
N PHE A 39 -0.99 13.01 -16.52
CA PHE A 39 -0.88 11.55 -16.39
C PHE A 39 -2.21 10.85 -16.77
N PRO A 40 -2.17 9.71 -17.48
CA PRO A 40 -3.37 8.97 -17.85
C PRO A 40 -4.02 8.35 -16.61
N GLN A 41 -5.00 9.04 -16.03
CA GLN A 41 -5.67 8.60 -14.81
C GLN A 41 -7.09 9.15 -14.75
N VAL A 42 -8.02 8.37 -14.21
CA VAL A 42 -9.36 8.86 -13.88
C VAL A 42 -9.25 9.97 -12.83
N PRO A 43 -9.93 11.11 -12.99
CA PRO A 43 -9.86 12.25 -12.06
C PRO A 43 -10.67 12.04 -10.78
N LEU A 44 -10.51 10.88 -10.12
CA LEU A 44 -11.26 10.52 -8.92
C LEU A 44 -11.04 11.50 -7.77
N VAL A 45 -9.82 11.98 -7.56
CA VAL A 45 -9.53 12.98 -6.52
C VAL A 45 -10.25 14.30 -6.83
N THR A 46 -10.29 14.71 -8.10
CA THR A 46 -11.04 15.88 -8.54
C THR A 46 -12.54 15.72 -8.28
N TYR A 47 -13.10 14.54 -8.55
CA TYR A 47 -14.49 14.24 -8.23
C TYR A 47 -14.78 14.28 -6.73
N GLN A 48 -13.85 13.84 -5.88
CA GLN A 48 -13.98 13.98 -4.43
C GLN A 48 -14.02 15.45 -4.00
N ILE A 49 -13.16 16.30 -4.59
CA ILE A 49 -13.12 17.74 -4.31
C ILE A 49 -14.46 18.38 -4.70
N LEU A 50 -14.95 18.11 -5.91
CA LEU A 50 -16.23 18.62 -6.39
C LEU A 50 -17.40 18.15 -5.52
N ALA A 51 -17.44 16.87 -5.16
CA ALA A 51 -18.45 16.33 -4.24
C ALA A 51 -18.41 17.04 -2.88
N SER A 52 -17.21 17.33 -2.38
CA SER A 52 -17.03 18.07 -1.14
C SER A 52 -17.52 19.51 -1.24
N TRP A 53 -17.19 20.21 -2.32
CA TRP A 53 -17.64 21.59 -2.53
C TRP A 53 -19.15 21.70 -2.70
N ASN A 54 -19.79 20.69 -3.28
CA ASN A 54 -21.25 20.61 -3.35
C ASN A 54 -21.89 20.43 -1.96
N LEU A 55 -21.22 19.76 -1.02
CA LEU A 55 -21.75 19.49 0.33
C LEU A 55 -21.43 20.60 1.34
N PHE A 56 -20.23 21.18 1.28
CA PHE A 56 -19.71 22.09 2.30
C PHE A 56 -19.36 23.48 1.76
N GLY A 57 -19.60 23.74 0.48
CA GLY A 57 -19.13 24.94 -0.22
C GLY A 57 -17.65 24.85 -0.61
N GLN A 58 -17.19 25.80 -1.43
CA GLN A 58 -15.79 25.85 -1.89
C GLN A 58 -14.85 26.22 -0.74
N ASN A 59 -14.25 25.20 -0.13
CA ASN A 59 -13.27 25.37 0.93
C ASN A 59 -12.24 24.22 0.91
N LEU A 60 -11.08 24.46 1.51
CA LEU A 60 -9.96 23.51 1.48
C LEU A 60 -10.13 22.36 2.49
N TRP A 61 -10.71 22.62 3.66
CA TRP A 61 -10.83 21.62 4.73
C TRP A 61 -11.82 20.51 4.34
N GLY A 62 -12.93 20.88 3.70
CA GLY A 62 -13.94 19.95 3.21
C GLY A 62 -13.34 19.05 2.15
N ALA A 63 -12.57 19.58 1.21
CA ALA A 63 -11.89 18.76 0.21
C ALA A 63 -10.99 17.72 0.89
N ARG A 64 -10.18 18.14 1.88
CA ARG A 64 -9.28 17.25 2.63
C ARG A 64 -10.01 16.24 3.51
N LEU A 65 -11.25 16.50 3.91
CA LEU A 65 -12.03 15.65 4.81
C LEU A 65 -12.13 14.20 4.27
N PHE A 66 -12.32 14.01 2.97
CA PHE A 66 -12.39 12.67 2.37
C PHE A 66 -11.09 11.88 2.57
N ASN A 67 -9.92 12.52 2.37
CA ASN A 67 -8.63 11.87 2.58
C ASN A 67 -8.37 11.56 4.05
N VAL A 68 -8.84 12.42 4.97
CA VAL A 68 -8.78 12.15 6.40
C VAL A 68 -9.64 10.94 6.75
N LEU A 69 -10.87 10.85 6.22
CA LEU A 69 -11.74 9.70 6.40
C LEU A 69 -11.11 8.42 5.84
N PHE A 70 -10.47 8.47 4.66
CA PHE A 70 -9.73 7.33 4.12
C PHE A 70 -8.55 6.91 5.00
N GLY A 71 -7.84 7.87 5.60
CA GLY A 71 -6.80 7.61 6.59
C GLY A 71 -7.33 6.90 7.84
N VAL A 72 -8.43 7.39 8.42
CA VAL A 72 -9.08 6.77 9.59
C VAL A 72 -9.59 5.36 9.26
N CYS A 73 -10.26 5.18 8.12
CA CYS A 73 -10.71 3.86 7.67
C CYS A 73 -9.52 2.91 7.43
N SER A 74 -8.35 3.42 7.02
CA SER A 74 -7.14 2.60 6.86
C SER A 74 -6.64 2.07 8.20
N ILE A 75 -6.71 2.87 9.28
CA ILE A 75 -6.40 2.46 10.66
C ILE A 75 -7.35 1.36 11.13
N LEU A 76 -8.64 1.48 10.84
CA LEU A 76 -9.61 0.42 11.16
C LEU A 76 -9.35 -0.85 10.34
N THR A 77 -9.03 -0.70 9.06
CA THR A 77 -8.77 -1.83 8.17
C THR A 77 -7.52 -2.61 8.57
N ILE A 78 -6.44 -1.90 8.96
CA ILE A 78 -5.21 -2.56 9.42
C ILE A 78 -5.43 -3.32 10.74
N TYR A 79 -6.32 -2.84 11.61
CA TYR A 79 -6.73 -3.57 12.81
C TYR A 79 -7.37 -4.92 12.45
N PHE A 80 -8.32 -4.94 11.51
CA PHE A 80 -8.95 -6.20 11.07
C PHE A 80 -7.96 -7.13 10.35
N LEU A 81 -7.04 -6.58 9.55
CA LEU A 81 -5.93 -7.35 8.98
C LEU A 81 -5.06 -7.97 10.08
N GLY A 82 -4.72 -7.20 11.10
CA GLY A 82 -3.97 -7.65 12.27
C GLY A 82 -4.68 -8.78 13.03
N LEU A 83 -6.01 -8.72 13.18
CA LEU A 83 -6.78 -9.79 13.81
C LEU A 83 -6.64 -11.11 13.05
N ILE A 84 -6.70 -11.09 11.72
CA ILE A 84 -6.55 -12.29 10.89
C ILE A 84 -5.11 -12.83 10.96
N LEU A 85 -4.12 -11.94 10.83
CA LEU A 85 -2.72 -12.34 10.70
C LEU A 85 -2.08 -12.74 12.04
N PHE A 86 -2.34 -11.99 13.11
CA PHE A 86 -1.75 -12.24 14.43
C PHE A 86 -2.61 -13.11 15.33
N GLN A 87 -3.91 -13.26 15.04
CA GLN A 87 -4.87 -13.97 15.89
C GLN A 87 -4.87 -13.43 17.34
N SER A 88 -4.58 -12.15 17.51
CA SER A 88 -4.45 -11.50 18.81
C SER A 88 -4.96 -10.08 18.76
N PHE A 89 -5.96 -9.78 19.59
CA PHE A 89 -6.52 -8.43 19.74
C PHE A 89 -5.45 -7.38 20.08
N ARG A 90 -4.54 -7.71 21.01
CA ARG A 90 -3.51 -6.78 21.47
C ARG A 90 -2.52 -6.42 20.37
N LEU A 91 -2.08 -7.42 19.58
CA LEU A 91 -1.15 -7.18 18.47
C LEU A 91 -1.84 -6.46 17.31
N ALA A 92 -3.12 -6.76 17.04
CA ALA A 92 -3.91 -6.05 16.05
C ALA A 92 -4.08 -4.57 16.40
N LEU A 93 -4.42 -4.27 17.67
CA LEU A 93 -4.53 -2.90 18.17
C LEU A 93 -3.20 -2.17 18.13
N PHE A 94 -2.10 -2.84 18.48
CA PHE A 94 -0.76 -2.26 18.35
C PHE A 94 -0.41 -1.96 16.90
N CYS A 95 -0.72 -2.87 15.97
CA CYS A 95 -0.48 -2.65 14.54
C CYS A 95 -1.27 -1.45 13.99
N SER A 96 -2.52 -1.26 14.42
CA SER A 96 -3.31 -0.08 14.03
C SER A 96 -2.83 1.20 14.70
N PHE A 97 -2.39 1.12 15.95
CA PHE A 97 -1.72 2.23 16.63
C PHE A 97 -0.47 2.68 15.86
N LEU A 98 0.38 1.74 15.41
CA LEU A 98 1.56 2.08 14.60
C LEU A 98 1.19 2.82 13.32
N LEU A 99 0.12 2.41 12.63
CA LEU A 99 -0.34 3.13 11.43
C LEU A 99 -0.85 4.54 11.77
N ALA A 100 -1.55 4.69 12.90
CA ALA A 100 -2.12 5.97 13.34
C ALA A 100 -1.04 7.02 13.66
N ILE A 101 0.15 6.59 14.08
CA ILE A 101 1.28 7.48 14.39
C ILE A 101 2.34 7.54 13.28
N MET A 102 2.19 6.77 12.20
CA MET A 102 3.22 6.70 11.17
C MET A 102 3.30 8.02 10.39
N PRO A 103 4.46 8.69 10.32
CA PRO A 103 4.60 9.99 9.66
C PRO A 103 4.04 10.03 8.23
N LEU A 104 4.35 9.01 7.41
CA LEU A 104 3.85 8.88 6.04
C LEU A 104 2.32 8.84 5.99
N GLY A 105 1.68 8.01 6.82
CA GLY A 105 0.23 7.88 6.84
C GLY A 105 -0.47 9.16 7.34
N VAL A 106 0.09 9.78 8.37
CA VAL A 106 -0.44 11.00 8.98
C VAL A 106 -0.28 12.20 8.04
N PHE A 107 0.84 12.33 7.34
CA PHE A 107 1.04 13.41 6.36
C PHE A 107 0.11 13.28 5.16
N PHE A 108 0.11 12.13 4.46
CA PHE A 108 -0.62 12.00 3.21
C PHE A 108 -2.15 11.92 3.39
N SER A 109 -2.64 11.43 4.53
CA SER A 109 -4.09 11.48 4.84
C SER A 109 -4.66 12.90 4.99
N ARG A 110 -3.81 13.92 5.14
CA ARG A 110 -4.22 15.32 5.21
C ARG A 110 -3.96 16.10 3.92
N ASN A 111 -3.40 15.45 2.90
CA ASN A 111 -3.06 16.05 1.61
C ASN A 111 -4.03 15.56 0.54
N LEU A 112 -4.47 16.42 -0.38
CA LEU A 112 -5.37 16.07 -1.48
C LEU A 112 -4.62 15.34 -2.60
N GLN A 113 -4.38 14.04 -2.39
CA GLN A 113 -3.68 13.21 -3.35
C GLN A 113 -4.26 11.79 -3.39
N PRO A 114 -4.05 11.02 -4.47
CA PRO A 114 -4.65 9.70 -4.63
C PRO A 114 -4.08 8.63 -3.69
N GLU A 115 -3.00 8.90 -2.97
CA GLU A 115 -2.29 7.94 -2.12
C GLU A 115 -3.17 7.43 -0.99
N SER A 116 -3.92 8.30 -0.31
CA SER A 116 -4.77 7.90 0.81
C SER A 116 -5.94 7.01 0.41
N PRO A 117 -6.79 7.38 -0.58
CA PRO A 117 -7.81 6.47 -1.08
C PRO A 117 -7.21 5.20 -1.69
N GLY A 118 -6.15 5.32 -2.50
CA GLY A 118 -5.46 4.18 -3.08
C GLY A 118 -4.97 3.19 -2.02
N PHE A 119 -4.40 3.69 -0.92
CA PHE A 119 -3.93 2.90 0.21
C PHE A 119 -5.07 2.22 0.96
N LEU A 120 -6.17 2.92 1.26
CA LEU A 120 -7.34 2.30 1.89
C LEU A 120 -7.86 1.13 1.05
N PHE A 121 -8.09 1.36 -0.24
CA PHE A 121 -8.65 0.36 -1.13
C PHE A 121 -7.70 -0.84 -1.30
N MET A 122 -6.39 -0.61 -1.29
CA MET A 122 -5.39 -1.68 -1.22
C MET A 122 -5.53 -2.49 0.07
N LEU A 123 -5.65 -1.84 1.25
CA LEU A 123 -5.81 -2.55 2.52
C LEU A 123 -7.13 -3.34 2.57
N LEU A 124 -8.23 -2.79 2.05
CA LEU A 124 -9.50 -3.51 1.95
C LEU A 124 -9.36 -4.72 1.03
N ALA A 125 -8.66 -4.58 -0.10
CA ALA A 125 -8.35 -5.70 -0.98
C ALA A 125 -7.60 -6.81 -0.23
N HIS A 126 -6.57 -6.44 0.54
CA HIS A 126 -5.81 -7.37 1.37
C HIS A 126 -6.70 -8.05 2.43
N LEU A 127 -7.60 -7.31 3.08
CA LEU A 127 -8.49 -7.81 4.10
C LEU A 127 -9.43 -8.88 3.54
N PHE A 128 -10.12 -8.57 2.45
CA PHE A 128 -11.04 -9.51 1.81
C PHE A 128 -10.30 -10.69 1.19
N TYR A 129 -9.11 -10.48 0.61
CA TYR A 129 -8.33 -11.60 0.10
C TYR A 129 -7.87 -12.55 1.21
N LEU A 130 -7.41 -12.04 2.36
CA LEU A 130 -7.06 -12.86 3.51
C LEU A 130 -8.27 -13.59 4.10
N ARG A 131 -9.45 -12.97 4.09
CA ARG A 131 -10.72 -13.65 4.41
C ARG A 131 -11.04 -14.76 3.42
N TYR A 132 -10.77 -14.56 2.13
CA TYR A 132 -10.90 -15.64 1.14
C TYR A 132 -9.92 -16.79 1.41
N VAL A 133 -8.66 -16.49 1.72
CA VAL A 133 -7.64 -17.50 2.05
C VAL A 133 -8.07 -18.35 3.26
N THR A 134 -8.66 -17.73 4.28
CA THR A 134 -9.06 -18.40 5.53
C THR A 134 -10.44 -19.07 5.44
N MET A 135 -11.43 -18.40 4.85
CA MET A 135 -12.85 -18.83 4.84
C MET A 135 -13.31 -19.41 3.51
N SER A 136 -12.55 -19.24 2.42
CA SER A 136 -12.87 -19.70 1.06
C SER A 136 -14.21 -19.17 0.50
N ARG A 137 -14.66 -17.99 0.95
CA ARG A 137 -15.89 -17.34 0.49
C ARG A 137 -15.63 -16.56 -0.80
N ARG A 138 -16.31 -16.90 -1.89
CA ARG A 138 -16.12 -16.25 -3.20
C ARG A 138 -16.46 -14.76 -3.21
N THR A 139 -17.40 -14.34 -2.37
CA THR A 139 -17.73 -12.93 -2.17
C THR A 139 -16.50 -12.15 -1.73
N ASP A 140 -15.67 -12.72 -0.86
CA ASP A 140 -14.44 -12.09 -0.39
C ASP A 140 -13.38 -12.03 -1.50
N LEU A 141 -13.32 -13.02 -2.41
CA LEU A 141 -12.46 -12.96 -3.59
C LEU A 141 -12.88 -11.84 -4.55
N PHE A 142 -14.18 -11.75 -4.85
CA PHE A 142 -14.74 -10.70 -5.71
C PHE A 142 -14.55 -9.31 -5.11
N LEU A 143 -14.92 -9.12 -3.84
CA LEU A 143 -14.74 -7.84 -3.14
C LEU A 143 -13.26 -7.46 -3.05
N GLY A 144 -12.38 -8.42 -2.75
CA GLY A 144 -10.93 -8.21 -2.72
C GLY A 144 -10.41 -7.68 -4.05
N GLY A 145 -10.77 -8.32 -5.15
CA GLY A 145 -10.39 -7.86 -6.49
C GLY A 145 -11.03 -6.52 -6.89
N THR A 146 -12.27 -6.25 -6.49
CA THR A 146 -12.95 -4.97 -6.79
C THR A 146 -12.29 -3.81 -6.07
N PHE A 147 -11.97 -3.96 -4.77
CA PHE A 147 -11.21 -2.95 -4.05
C PHE A 147 -9.79 -2.79 -4.59
N PHE A 148 -9.18 -3.87 -5.07
CA PHE A 148 -7.89 -3.80 -5.73
C PHE A 148 -7.95 -2.99 -7.02
N SER A 149 -8.98 -3.21 -7.84
CA SER A 149 -9.27 -2.43 -9.04
C SER A 149 -9.46 -0.94 -8.72
N LEU A 150 -10.20 -0.61 -7.66
CA LEU A 150 -10.35 0.77 -7.22
C LEU A 150 -9.01 1.38 -6.79
N SER A 151 -8.19 0.63 -6.04
CA SER A 151 -6.84 1.06 -5.67
C SER A 151 -5.96 1.38 -6.89
N TRP A 152 -5.99 0.52 -7.90
CA TRP A 152 -5.30 0.76 -9.18
C TRP A 152 -5.80 2.05 -9.84
N ILE A 153 -7.11 2.22 -9.99
CA ILE A 153 -7.68 3.40 -10.66
C ILE A 153 -7.27 4.69 -9.94
N TYR A 154 -7.17 4.68 -8.61
CA TYR A 154 -6.57 5.78 -7.85
C TYR A 154 -5.07 5.93 -8.10
N LYS A 155 -4.30 4.84 -8.12
CA LYS A 155 -2.90 4.91 -8.50
C LYS A 155 -2.37 3.52 -8.87
N MET A 156 -1.90 3.38 -10.11
CA MET A 156 -1.43 2.10 -10.64
C MET A 156 -0.30 1.48 -9.82
N ASN A 157 0.52 2.29 -9.14
CA ASN A 157 1.65 1.80 -8.35
C ASN A 157 1.21 0.89 -7.17
N PHE A 158 -0.03 1.03 -6.67
CA PHE A 158 -0.59 0.09 -5.68
C PHE A 158 -0.83 -1.32 -6.25
N ALA A 159 -0.87 -1.50 -7.57
CA ALA A 159 -1.08 -2.80 -8.21
C ALA A 159 0.05 -3.82 -7.94
N PHE A 160 1.23 -3.35 -7.52
CA PHE A 160 2.32 -4.27 -7.13
C PHE A 160 2.02 -5.04 -5.84
N SER A 161 1.07 -4.57 -5.02
CA SER A 161 0.65 -5.24 -3.81
C SER A 161 -0.08 -6.57 -4.07
N ALA A 162 -0.57 -6.82 -5.30
CA ALA A 162 -1.10 -8.14 -5.68
C ALA A 162 -0.06 -9.27 -5.51
N LEU A 163 1.23 -8.96 -5.59
CA LEU A 163 2.29 -9.96 -5.44
C LEU A 163 2.33 -10.57 -4.03
N PHE A 164 1.80 -9.89 -3.00
CA PHE A 164 1.62 -10.47 -1.67
C PHE A 164 0.76 -11.74 -1.73
N PHE A 165 -0.24 -11.72 -2.59
CA PHE A 165 -1.26 -12.76 -2.67
C PHE A 165 -0.72 -14.06 -3.26
N LEU A 166 0.27 -14.00 -4.16
CA LEU A 166 0.91 -15.18 -4.72
C LEU A 166 1.51 -16.09 -3.63
N PHE A 167 1.93 -15.51 -2.49
CA PHE A 167 2.56 -16.28 -1.41
C PHE A 167 1.56 -16.89 -0.42
N ILE A 168 0.36 -16.33 -0.33
CA ILE A 168 -0.68 -16.80 0.60
C ILE A 168 -1.85 -17.50 -0.09
N PHE A 169 -1.87 -17.52 -1.42
CA PHE A 169 -2.99 -18.08 -2.18
C PHE A 169 -3.15 -19.59 -1.91
N PRO A 170 -4.36 -20.08 -1.65
CA PRO A 170 -4.59 -21.49 -1.35
C PRO A 170 -4.68 -22.32 -2.65
N TYR A 171 -3.60 -22.39 -3.42
CA TYR A 171 -3.53 -23.04 -4.75
C TYR A 171 -4.20 -24.43 -4.78
N GLY A 172 -3.89 -25.30 -3.81
CA GLY A 172 -4.49 -26.65 -3.74
C GLY A 172 -6.01 -26.65 -3.57
N LYS A 173 -6.56 -25.78 -2.70
CA LYS A 173 -8.02 -25.64 -2.53
C LYS A 173 -8.68 -24.99 -3.76
N PHE A 174 -7.96 -24.08 -4.41
CA PHE A 174 -8.44 -23.39 -5.59
C PHE A 174 -8.63 -24.34 -6.79
N PHE A 175 -7.65 -25.20 -7.06
CA PHE A 175 -7.65 -26.09 -8.23
C PHE A 175 -8.34 -27.45 -8.01
N SER A 176 -8.52 -27.91 -6.76
CA SER A 176 -9.10 -29.25 -6.48
C SER A 176 -10.59 -29.40 -6.80
N ARG A 177 -11.35 -28.31 -7.03
CA ARG A 177 -12.80 -28.37 -7.29
C ARG A 177 -13.11 -27.85 -8.69
N SER A 178 -13.18 -28.73 -9.68
CA SER A 178 -13.42 -28.36 -11.10
C SER A 178 -14.64 -27.44 -11.30
N ARG A 179 -15.80 -27.74 -10.70
CA ARG A 179 -16.99 -26.86 -10.75
C ARG A 179 -16.85 -25.56 -9.96
N GLY A 180 -15.94 -25.54 -8.97
CA GLY A 180 -15.64 -24.35 -8.18
C GLY A 180 -14.66 -23.40 -8.88
N LEU A 181 -13.77 -23.95 -9.71
CA LEU A 181 -12.73 -23.23 -10.42
C LEU A 181 -13.31 -22.16 -11.35
N VAL A 182 -14.27 -22.51 -12.22
CA VAL A 182 -14.93 -21.56 -13.14
C VAL A 182 -15.55 -20.39 -12.36
N LYS A 183 -16.24 -20.68 -11.25
CA LYS A 183 -16.86 -19.64 -10.41
C LYS A 183 -15.82 -18.74 -9.74
N ASN A 184 -14.68 -19.28 -9.34
CA ASN A 184 -13.60 -18.49 -8.75
C ASN A 184 -12.88 -17.64 -9.80
N ILE A 185 -12.62 -18.19 -11.00
CA ILE A 185 -12.05 -17.46 -12.13
C ILE A 185 -12.99 -16.33 -12.54
N PHE A 186 -14.30 -16.61 -12.63
CA PHE A 186 -15.30 -15.59 -12.92
C PHE A 186 -15.31 -14.49 -11.84
N ALA A 187 -15.33 -14.85 -10.56
CA ALA A 187 -15.26 -13.87 -9.47
C ALA A 187 -13.98 -13.00 -9.53
N LEU A 188 -12.83 -13.61 -9.84
CA LEU A 188 -11.56 -12.90 -9.99
C LEU A 188 -11.57 -11.98 -11.22
N THR A 189 -11.92 -12.49 -12.39
CA THR A 189 -11.91 -11.72 -13.65
C THR A 189 -12.94 -10.60 -13.66
N LEU A 190 -14.17 -10.85 -13.19
CA LEU A 190 -15.22 -9.84 -13.12
C LEU A 190 -14.82 -8.66 -12.23
N SER A 191 -14.03 -8.90 -11.19
CA SER A 191 -13.56 -7.85 -10.28
C SER A 191 -12.61 -6.83 -10.93
N TYR A 192 -12.00 -7.17 -12.08
CA TYR A 192 -11.13 -6.30 -12.88
C TYR A 192 -11.84 -5.54 -14.01
N VAL A 193 -13.14 -5.75 -14.19
CA VAL A 193 -13.95 -5.00 -15.17
C VAL A 193 -13.83 -3.48 -14.97
N PRO A 194 -13.84 -2.91 -13.75
CA PRO A 194 -13.66 -1.46 -13.58
C PRO A 194 -12.33 -0.94 -14.14
N VAL A 195 -11.24 -1.69 -14.02
CA VAL A 195 -9.94 -1.32 -14.60
C VAL A 195 -10.04 -1.29 -16.12
N LEU A 196 -10.56 -2.36 -16.73
CA LEU A 196 -10.72 -2.43 -18.19
C LEU A 196 -11.60 -1.29 -18.73
N LEU A 197 -12.73 -1.01 -18.05
CA LEU A 197 -13.62 0.08 -18.41
C LEU A 197 -12.93 1.44 -18.29
N SER A 198 -12.16 1.68 -17.21
CA SER A 198 -11.42 2.93 -17.06
C SER A 198 -10.34 3.12 -18.13
N ILE A 199 -9.64 2.06 -18.52
CA ILE A 199 -8.64 2.10 -19.60
C ILE A 199 -9.34 2.40 -20.93
N ALA A 200 -10.41 1.68 -21.24
CA ALA A 200 -11.18 1.87 -22.47
C ALA A 200 -11.75 3.30 -22.56
N TRP A 201 -12.25 3.82 -21.44
CA TRP A 201 -12.76 5.19 -21.36
C TRP A 201 -11.66 6.24 -21.54
N LEU A 202 -10.51 6.10 -20.86
CA LEU A 202 -9.37 7.01 -21.04
C LEU A 202 -8.80 6.93 -22.47
N ALA A 203 -8.83 5.75 -23.09
CA ALA A 203 -8.42 5.56 -24.49
C ALA A 203 -9.39 6.25 -25.45
N HIS A 204 -10.70 6.11 -25.22
CA HIS A 204 -11.72 6.81 -25.99
C HIS A 204 -11.58 8.33 -25.91
N LEU A 205 -11.21 8.87 -24.76
CA LEU A 205 -10.93 10.30 -24.56
C LEU A 205 -9.56 10.76 -25.11
N GLY A 206 -8.75 9.86 -25.69
CA GLY A 206 -7.39 10.19 -26.16
C GLY A 206 -6.39 10.51 -25.03
N GLN A 207 -6.74 10.21 -23.78
CA GLN A 207 -5.92 10.49 -22.60
C GLN A 207 -5.02 9.32 -22.22
N TRP A 208 -5.25 8.12 -22.76
CA TRP A 208 -4.41 6.95 -22.50
C TRP A 208 -3.09 7.01 -23.27
N LYS A 209 -2.10 7.72 -22.72
CA LYS A 209 -0.76 7.91 -23.31
C LYS A 209 0.34 7.06 -22.65
N PHE A 210 -0.03 6.00 -21.92
CA PHE A 210 0.91 5.17 -21.15
C PHE A 210 2.00 4.50 -22.03
N MET A 211 1.72 4.25 -23.31
CA MET A 211 2.64 3.65 -24.28
C MET A 211 3.64 4.65 -24.89
N GLN A 212 3.69 5.90 -24.42
CA GLN A 212 4.70 6.83 -24.92
C GLN A 212 6.10 6.36 -24.55
N GLN A 213 7.01 6.44 -25.53
CA GLN A 213 8.39 5.99 -25.43
C GLN A 213 9.12 6.57 -24.21
N THR A 214 8.74 7.78 -23.77
CA THR A 214 9.27 8.45 -22.58
C THR A 214 8.94 7.72 -21.27
N THR A 215 7.74 7.14 -21.13
CA THR A 215 7.36 6.40 -19.91
C THR A 215 8.06 5.05 -19.84
N ILE A 216 8.11 4.35 -20.97
CA ILE A 216 8.79 3.05 -21.08
C ILE A 216 10.30 3.22 -20.86
N ALA A 217 10.90 4.29 -21.41
CA ALA A 217 12.32 4.58 -21.24
C ALA A 217 12.75 4.82 -19.79
N ARG A 218 11.82 5.19 -18.89
CA ARG A 218 12.09 5.35 -17.46
C ARG A 218 12.10 4.03 -16.68
N VAL A 219 11.63 2.92 -17.28
CA VAL A 219 11.63 1.60 -16.64
C VAL A 219 12.99 0.93 -16.89
N ASN A 220 13.85 0.95 -15.88
CA ASN A 220 15.11 0.21 -15.90
C ASN A 220 15.14 -0.84 -14.79
N LEU A 221 14.76 -2.06 -15.16
CA LEU A 221 14.53 -3.17 -14.22
C LEU A 221 15.74 -3.54 -13.38
N LEU A 222 16.95 -3.32 -13.88
CA LEU A 222 18.19 -3.72 -13.20
C LEU A 222 18.93 -2.55 -12.53
N GLU A 223 18.57 -1.31 -12.84
CA GLU A 223 19.27 -0.13 -12.33
C GLU A 223 19.27 -0.07 -10.81
N ILE A 224 18.15 -0.43 -10.18
CA ILE A 224 17.99 -0.46 -8.72
C ILE A 224 19.00 -1.38 -8.03
N PHE A 225 19.58 -2.36 -8.73
CA PHE A 225 20.58 -3.28 -8.17
C PHE A 225 22.02 -2.83 -8.44
N SER A 226 22.22 -1.74 -9.19
CA SER A 226 23.54 -1.23 -9.53
C SER A 226 24.16 -0.44 -8.36
N PRO A 227 25.46 -0.59 -8.08
CA PRO A 227 26.16 0.27 -7.12
C PRO A 227 26.07 1.76 -7.48
N THR A 228 26.06 2.09 -8.78
CA THR A 228 25.92 3.45 -9.29
C THR A 228 24.61 4.11 -8.86
N TYR A 229 23.50 3.38 -8.89
CA TYR A 229 22.20 3.89 -8.45
C TYR A 229 22.21 4.24 -6.96
N TRP A 230 22.74 3.35 -6.11
CA TRP A 230 22.80 3.58 -4.67
C TRP A 230 23.80 4.66 -4.27
N ASN A 231 24.91 4.80 -4.99
CA ASN A 231 25.83 5.93 -4.80
C ASN A 231 25.17 7.27 -5.13
N LYS A 232 24.33 7.31 -6.18
CA LYS A 232 23.65 8.54 -6.61
C LYS A 232 22.44 8.89 -5.74
N TYR A 233 21.58 7.92 -5.44
CA TYR A 233 20.25 8.15 -4.84
C TYR A 233 20.08 7.53 -3.45
N GLY A 234 21.01 6.69 -2.99
CA GLY A 234 20.85 5.96 -1.73
C GLY A 234 20.67 6.88 -0.53
N LYS A 235 21.38 8.02 -0.48
CA LYS A 235 21.26 9.01 0.60
C LYS A 235 19.84 9.59 0.71
N ILE A 236 19.22 9.98 -0.41
CA ILE A 236 17.87 10.56 -0.39
C ILE A 236 16.80 9.51 -0.11
N ILE A 237 16.94 8.30 -0.67
CA ILE A 237 16.03 7.19 -0.41
C ILE A 237 16.06 6.82 1.09
N TRP A 238 17.25 6.76 1.67
CA TRP A 238 17.44 6.48 3.09
C TRP A 238 16.84 7.57 3.96
N TRP A 239 17.03 8.84 3.59
CA TRP A 239 16.38 9.96 4.25
C TRP A 239 14.85 9.84 4.21
N TYR A 240 14.25 9.46 3.08
CA TYR A 240 12.81 9.23 3.00
C TYR A 240 12.36 8.11 3.94
N ILE A 241 13.07 6.97 3.96
CA ILE A 241 12.72 5.83 4.81
C ILE A 241 12.78 6.22 6.29
N GLN A 242 13.86 6.86 6.73
CA GLN A 242 14.14 7.08 8.15
C GLN A 242 13.70 8.43 8.69
N GLY A 243 13.86 9.49 7.91
CA GLY A 243 13.57 10.85 8.32
C GLY A 243 12.12 11.23 8.11
N GLU A 244 11.52 10.83 6.99
CA GLU A 244 10.20 11.35 6.59
C GLU A 244 9.07 10.33 6.76
N ASN A 245 9.30 9.06 6.43
CA ASN A 245 8.18 8.13 6.25
C ASN A 245 7.96 7.18 7.43
N PHE A 246 8.98 6.45 7.86
CA PHE A 246 8.82 5.34 8.80
C PHE A 246 9.53 5.52 10.14
N SER A 247 10.45 6.46 10.32
CA SER A 247 11.41 6.49 11.44
C SER A 247 12.43 5.33 11.42
N LEU A 248 13.60 5.57 12.02
CA LEU A 248 14.63 4.55 12.20
C LEU A 248 14.13 3.34 13.01
N ILE A 249 13.38 3.59 14.09
CA ILE A 249 12.91 2.55 15.02
C ILE A 249 11.99 1.55 14.31
N PHE A 250 10.98 2.03 13.58
CA PHE A 250 10.06 1.13 12.87
C PHE A 250 10.74 0.46 11.68
N THR A 251 11.73 1.10 11.05
CA THR A 251 12.54 0.45 10.01
C THR A 251 13.30 -0.75 10.57
N ILE A 252 13.97 -0.61 11.72
CA ILE A 252 14.69 -1.71 12.39
C ILE A 252 13.71 -2.82 12.79
N LEU A 253 12.60 -2.48 13.44
CA LEU A 253 11.59 -3.46 13.84
C LEU A 253 10.99 -4.20 12.64
N ALA A 254 10.73 -3.49 11.54
CA ALA A 254 10.24 -4.10 10.31
C ALA A 254 11.25 -5.10 9.76
N VAL A 255 12.53 -4.75 9.65
CA VAL A 255 13.59 -5.67 9.21
C VAL A 255 13.68 -6.91 10.11
N LEU A 256 13.62 -6.74 11.43
CA LEU A 256 13.60 -7.88 12.37
C LEU A 256 12.36 -8.77 12.20
N GLY A 257 11.20 -8.18 11.93
CA GLY A 257 9.98 -8.92 11.59
C GLY A 257 10.14 -9.76 10.32
N LEU A 258 10.78 -9.21 9.29
CA LEU A 258 11.07 -9.95 8.05
C LEU A 258 12.05 -11.09 8.30
N PHE A 259 13.11 -10.82 9.04
CA PHE A 259 14.08 -11.85 9.42
C PHE A 259 13.38 -13.01 10.16
N ALA A 260 12.52 -12.70 11.13
CA ALA A 260 11.72 -13.71 11.83
C ALA A 260 10.80 -14.50 10.88
N ALA A 261 10.17 -13.84 9.90
CA ALA A 261 9.33 -14.48 8.90
C ALA A 261 10.12 -15.46 8.02
N PHE A 262 11.32 -15.07 7.57
CA PHE A 262 12.21 -15.93 6.80
C PHE A 262 12.81 -17.09 7.60
N LEU A 263 12.92 -16.98 8.92
CA LEU A 263 13.34 -18.12 9.75
C LEU A 263 12.21 -19.13 9.98
N LYS A 264 10.97 -18.66 10.16
CA LYS A 264 9.84 -19.51 10.51
C LYS A 264 9.14 -20.12 9.30
N ARG A 265 8.85 -19.32 8.25
CA ARG A 265 8.23 -19.70 6.94
C ARG A 265 6.98 -20.57 7.00
N ARG A 266 6.28 -20.67 8.13
CA ARG A 266 5.21 -21.67 8.32
C ARG A 266 3.82 -21.06 8.29
N SER A 267 3.66 -19.88 8.89
CA SER A 267 2.35 -19.26 9.07
C SER A 267 1.89 -18.49 7.82
N VAL A 268 0.60 -18.15 7.79
CA VAL A 268 0.06 -17.21 6.78
C VAL A 268 0.74 -15.84 6.92
N LEU A 269 1.01 -15.39 8.15
CA LEU A 269 1.74 -14.16 8.43
C LEU A 269 3.16 -14.19 7.83
N ASP A 270 3.92 -15.27 8.05
CA ASP A 270 5.29 -15.38 7.51
C ASP A 270 5.28 -15.28 5.97
N ARG A 271 4.38 -16.01 5.32
CA ARG A 271 4.24 -16.00 3.85
C ARG A 271 3.77 -14.65 3.33
N TYR A 272 2.85 -13.99 4.03
CA TYR A 272 2.40 -12.64 3.69
C TYR A 272 3.56 -11.63 3.72
N LEU A 273 4.39 -11.68 4.77
CA LEU A 273 5.55 -10.81 4.90
C LEU A 273 6.61 -11.06 3.82
N ILE A 274 6.89 -12.33 3.52
CA ILE A 274 7.81 -12.73 2.45
C ILE A 274 7.30 -12.26 1.08
N GLY A 275 6.00 -12.42 0.81
CA GLY A 275 5.39 -11.91 -0.42
C GLY A 275 5.49 -10.40 -0.55
N GLY A 276 5.44 -9.66 0.57
CA GLY A 276 5.71 -8.23 0.59
C GLY A 276 7.13 -7.85 0.18
N VAL A 277 8.14 -8.65 0.53
CA VAL A 277 9.53 -8.43 0.06
C VAL A 277 9.60 -8.55 -1.46
N VAL A 278 8.99 -9.61 -2.03
CA VAL A 278 8.96 -9.78 -3.48
C VAL A 278 8.21 -8.64 -4.17
N SER A 279 7.10 -8.20 -3.58
CA SER A 279 6.36 -7.03 -4.05
C SER A 279 7.23 -5.76 -4.08
N ILE A 280 7.99 -5.48 -3.03
CA ILE A 280 8.91 -4.32 -2.97
C ILE A 280 10.02 -4.42 -4.00
N LEU A 281 10.59 -5.60 -4.20
CA LEU A 281 11.64 -5.81 -5.20
C LEU A 281 11.09 -5.51 -6.60
N CYS A 282 9.98 -6.15 -6.99
CA CYS A 282 9.35 -5.89 -8.28
C CYS A 282 8.94 -4.43 -8.43
N TYR A 283 8.36 -3.81 -7.40
CA TYR A 283 8.00 -2.40 -7.41
C TYR A 283 9.21 -1.49 -7.65
N SER A 284 10.33 -1.79 -6.98
CA SER A 284 11.55 -0.98 -7.09
C SER A 284 12.22 -1.12 -8.46
N MET A 285 12.04 -2.25 -9.14
CA MET A 285 12.49 -2.45 -10.52
C MET A 285 11.72 -1.56 -11.51
N PHE A 286 10.42 -1.33 -11.28
CA PHE A 286 9.57 -0.52 -12.17
C PHE A 286 9.57 0.97 -11.83
N PHE A 287 9.75 1.32 -10.55
CA PHE A 287 9.63 2.68 -10.05
C PHE A 287 10.93 3.24 -9.44
N SER A 288 12.10 2.69 -9.78
CA SER A 288 13.40 3.18 -9.30
C SER A 288 13.54 4.70 -9.44
N ASP A 289 13.27 5.23 -10.64
CA ASP A 289 13.36 6.66 -10.92
C ASP A 289 12.38 7.50 -10.08
N PHE A 290 11.23 6.94 -9.68
CA PHE A 290 10.25 7.67 -8.88
C PHE A 290 10.53 7.59 -7.37
N ILE A 291 11.07 6.47 -6.89
CA ILE A 291 11.36 6.25 -5.46
C ILE A 291 12.37 7.27 -4.93
N ASN A 292 13.35 7.69 -5.75
CA ASN A 292 14.34 8.68 -5.34
C ASN A 292 13.83 10.13 -5.40
N GLN A 293 12.75 10.40 -6.15
CA GLN A 293 12.21 11.75 -6.35
C GLN A 293 11.09 12.11 -5.36
N HIS A 294 10.38 11.10 -4.87
CA HIS A 294 9.10 11.28 -4.19
C HIS A 294 8.91 10.30 -3.03
N ASN A 295 8.90 10.82 -1.81
CA ASN A 295 8.70 10.04 -0.58
C ASN A 295 7.38 9.23 -0.56
N TYR A 296 6.31 9.72 -1.19
CA TYR A 296 5.01 9.05 -1.22
C TYR A 296 4.96 7.76 -2.05
N TYR A 297 5.99 7.47 -2.85
CA TYR A 297 6.09 6.17 -3.54
C TYR A 297 6.32 5.01 -2.56
N GLN A 298 6.51 5.27 -1.27
CA GLN A 298 6.59 4.22 -0.25
C GLN A 298 5.23 3.87 0.37
N MET A 299 4.16 4.61 0.06
CA MET A 299 2.81 4.42 0.61
C MET A 299 2.24 2.99 0.42
N PRO A 300 2.43 2.30 -0.72
CA PRO A 300 1.95 0.92 -0.89
C PRO A 300 2.47 -0.06 0.16
N PHE A 301 3.59 0.23 0.80
CA PHE A 301 4.22 -0.66 1.79
C PHE A 301 3.98 -0.25 3.23
N LEU A 302 3.28 0.87 3.46
CA LEU A 302 3.02 1.41 4.80
C LEU A 302 2.37 0.37 5.74
N GLY A 303 1.28 -0.27 5.30
CA GLY A 303 0.61 -1.30 6.10
C GLY A 303 1.48 -2.53 6.36
N TRP A 304 2.32 -2.91 5.39
CA TRP A 304 3.27 -4.01 5.54
C TRP A 304 4.39 -3.67 6.54
N VAL A 305 4.91 -2.44 6.55
CA VAL A 305 5.87 -1.97 7.56
C VAL A 305 5.26 -2.03 8.97
N CYS A 306 4.00 -1.61 9.15
CA CYS A 306 3.31 -1.71 10.45
C CYS A 306 3.17 -3.16 10.93
N ILE A 307 2.74 -4.07 10.04
CA ILE A 307 2.61 -5.51 10.35
C ILE A 307 3.98 -6.11 10.66
N SER A 308 5.00 -5.83 9.85
CA SER A 308 6.35 -6.36 10.07
C SER A 308 6.96 -5.83 11.38
N SER A 309 6.76 -4.55 11.69
CA SER A 309 7.23 -3.94 12.95
C SER A 309 6.59 -4.60 14.17
N THR A 310 5.28 -4.85 14.11
CA THR A 310 4.54 -5.56 15.16
C THR A 310 5.07 -6.98 15.33
N TYR A 311 5.39 -7.66 14.22
CA TYR A 311 5.95 -9.00 14.26
C TYR A 311 7.39 -9.03 14.80
N GLY A 312 8.22 -8.04 14.46
CA GLY A 312 9.56 -7.87 15.01
C GLY A 312 9.52 -7.68 16.53
N LEU A 313 8.61 -6.85 17.04
CA LEU A 313 8.43 -6.67 18.48
C LEU A 313 8.00 -7.97 19.18
N LEU A 314 7.06 -8.72 18.59
CA LEU A 314 6.65 -10.03 19.10
C LEU A 314 7.85 -10.99 19.15
N TYR A 315 8.68 -11.00 18.11
CA TYR A 315 9.86 -11.85 18.03
C TYR A 315 10.89 -11.51 19.12
N ILE A 316 11.20 -10.22 19.32
CA ILE A 316 12.09 -9.75 20.40
C ILE A 316 11.53 -10.16 21.77
N SER A 317 10.23 -9.94 22.00
CA SER A 317 9.57 -10.34 23.25
C SER A 317 9.69 -11.85 23.52
N GLN A 318 9.55 -12.68 22.49
CA GLN A 318 9.72 -14.13 22.60
C GLN A 318 11.18 -14.52 22.89
N LEU A 319 12.16 -13.87 22.27
CA LEU A 319 13.57 -14.09 22.54
C LEU A 319 13.94 -13.69 23.98
N ALA A 320 13.51 -12.52 24.42
CA ALA A 320 13.74 -12.04 25.79
C ALA A 320 13.15 -12.99 26.83
N LYS A 321 11.91 -13.48 26.62
CA LYS A 321 11.29 -14.49 27.49
C LYS A 321 12.06 -15.81 27.53
N ARG A 322 12.66 -16.23 26.41
CA ARG A 322 13.48 -17.46 26.35
C ARG A 322 14.82 -17.26 27.06
N ALA A 323 15.47 -16.12 26.87
CA ALA A 323 16.71 -15.78 27.57
C ALA A 323 16.49 -15.73 29.09
N ALA A 324 15.49 -14.99 29.54
CA ALA A 324 15.15 -14.89 30.97
C ALA A 324 14.84 -16.25 31.61
N ARG A 325 14.15 -17.16 30.90
CA ARG A 325 13.92 -18.53 31.39
C ARG A 325 15.19 -19.36 31.49
N LYS A 326 16.14 -19.20 30.55
CA LYS A 326 17.44 -19.87 30.60
C LYS A 326 18.28 -19.37 31.76
N ASP A 327 18.25 -18.07 32.03
CA ASP A 327 18.98 -17.48 33.15
C ASP A 327 18.38 -17.97 34.47
N VAL A 328 17.05 -17.98 34.62
CA VAL A 328 16.37 -18.56 35.80
C VAL A 328 16.71 -20.04 35.95
N LEU A 329 16.73 -20.83 34.87
CA LEU A 329 17.14 -22.24 34.91
C LEU A 329 18.61 -22.39 35.31
N GLY A 330 19.49 -21.50 34.81
CA GLY A 330 20.90 -21.44 35.17
C GLY A 330 21.08 -21.13 36.65
N TYR A 331 20.38 -20.13 37.19
CA TYR A 331 20.37 -19.82 38.62
C TYR A 331 19.84 -20.98 39.46
N LEU A 332 18.77 -21.67 39.02
CA LEU A 332 18.23 -22.84 39.72
C LEU A 332 19.20 -24.03 39.69
N LEU A 333 19.87 -24.30 38.56
CA LEU A 333 20.87 -25.37 38.46
C LEU A 333 22.10 -25.07 39.33
N SER A 334 22.56 -23.82 39.35
CA SER A 334 23.65 -23.37 40.23
C SER A 334 23.28 -23.51 41.71
N LEU A 335 22.03 -23.20 42.08
CA LEU A 335 21.52 -23.39 43.44
C LEU A 335 21.47 -24.88 43.82
N VAL A 336 21.01 -25.75 42.92
CA VAL A 336 20.98 -27.21 43.14
C VAL A 336 22.39 -27.76 43.34
N VAL A 337 23.37 -27.34 42.53
CA VAL A 337 24.78 -27.74 42.71
C VAL A 337 25.33 -27.22 44.04
N PHE A 338 25.03 -25.98 44.42
CA PHE A 338 25.50 -25.38 45.67
C PHE A 338 24.90 -26.05 46.93
N VAL A 339 23.65 -26.51 46.87
CA VAL A 339 23.00 -27.25 47.97
C VAL A 339 23.43 -28.72 48.02
N SER A 340 23.99 -29.24 46.92
CA SER A 340 24.45 -30.64 46.83
C SER A 340 25.94 -30.83 47.18
N ILE A 341 26.68 -29.74 47.41
CA ILE A 341 28.05 -29.71 47.95
C ILE A 341 27.95 -29.38 49.43
#